data_AF-A0A967CS72-F1
#
_entry.id   AF-A0A967CS72-F1
#
_cell.length_a   1.000
_cell.length_b   1.000
_cell.length_c   1.000
_cell.angle_alpha   90.00
_cell.angle_beta   90.00
_cell.angle_gamma   90.00
#
_symmetry.space_group_name_H-M   'P 1'
#
loop_
_entity.id
_entity.type
_entity.pdbx_description
1 polymer ?
#
loop_
_entity_poly.entity_id
_entity_poly.type
_entity_poly.pdbx_seq_one_letter_code
_entity_poly.pdbx_strand_id
1 'polypeptide(L)'
;MQSEGRALLLANAFIDTRAKLNFSIPAHLQSAAASGTYIVQSRTPLDAAFRAQLASAGAEIVSYIPNNAYLVRMTAAGAAQMSGRSGTSAVLPYEPYYKINAALLGAAVAQKALPDGAALTLGLFADDAARTVAQIEKLGATVL
;
A
#
# COMPACT_ATOMS: atom_id res chain seq x y z
N MET A 1 5.49 -5.86 27.89
CA MET A 1 4.71 -4.75 27.30
C MET A 1 4.20 -5.23 25.94
N GLN A 2 2.95 -5.66 25.87
CA GLN A 2 2.41 -6.38 24.71
C GLN A 2 1.90 -5.40 23.65
N SER A 3 2.42 -5.46 22.42
CA SER A 3 2.02 -4.64 21.28
C SER A 3 0.87 -5.31 20.50
N GLU A 4 -0.19 -5.75 21.15
CA GLU A 4 -1.20 -6.56 20.48
C GLU A 4 -2.04 -5.71 19.51
N GLY A 5 -1.73 -5.81 18.22
CA GLY A 5 -2.64 -5.45 17.12
C GLY A 5 -2.61 -4.02 16.58
N ARG A 6 -1.62 -3.18 16.92
CA ARG A 6 -1.57 -1.76 16.49
C ARG A 6 -0.28 -1.33 15.77
N ALA A 7 0.43 -2.28 15.18
CA ALA A 7 1.54 -2.00 14.27
C ALA A 7 1.24 -2.58 12.90
N LEU A 8 1.58 -1.87 11.83
CA LEU A 8 1.57 -2.41 10.48
C LEU A 8 2.99 -2.80 10.10
N LEU A 9 3.17 -4.06 9.69
CA LEU A 9 4.41 -4.56 9.14
C LEU A 9 4.24 -4.67 7.63
N LEU A 10 4.93 -3.81 6.90
CA LEU A 10 4.97 -3.75 5.44
C LEU A 10 6.40 -4.02 4.99
N ALA A 11 6.60 -4.32 3.70
CA ALA A 11 7.90 -4.77 3.18
C ALA A 11 9.07 -3.86 3.59
N ASN A 12 8.85 -2.54 3.57
CA ASN A 12 9.88 -1.54 3.88
C ASN A 12 9.50 -0.61 5.04
N ALA A 13 8.49 -0.96 5.84
CA ALA A 13 8.02 -0.09 6.92
C ALA A 13 7.44 -0.86 8.11
N PHE A 14 7.80 -0.38 9.31
CA PHE A 14 7.11 -0.70 10.55
C PHE A 14 6.41 0.56 11.04
N ILE A 15 5.08 0.56 11.05
CA ILE A 15 4.27 1.74 11.40
C ILE A 15 3.55 1.46 12.71
N ASP A 16 3.89 2.17 13.78
CA ASP A 16 3.03 2.22 14.97
C ASP A 16 1.88 3.19 14.71
N THR A 17 0.68 2.67 14.55
CA THR A 17 -0.50 3.47 14.19
C THR A 17 -1.07 4.27 15.36
N ARG A 18 -0.46 4.19 16.55
CA ARG A 18 -0.73 5.07 17.70
C ARG A 18 0.11 6.35 17.69
N ALA A 19 1.22 6.35 16.96
CA ALA A 19 2.18 7.44 16.97
C ALA A 19 2.11 8.21 15.65
N LYS A 20 2.68 9.42 15.64
CA LYS A 20 2.99 10.08 14.37
C LYS A 20 3.98 9.20 13.59
N LEU A 21 3.77 9.09 12.29
CA LEU A 21 4.73 8.48 11.37
C LEU A 21 6.11 9.08 11.62
N ASN A 22 7.06 8.23 11.95
CA ASN A 22 8.42 8.60 12.35
C ASN A 22 9.44 8.38 11.21
N PHE A 23 8.96 8.15 9.99
CA PHE A 23 9.79 8.09 8.79
C PHE A 23 9.15 8.90 7.66
N SER A 24 9.99 9.36 6.74
CA SER A 24 9.58 10.09 5.55
C SER A 24 9.74 9.19 4.33
N ILE A 25 8.70 9.13 3.50
CA ILE A 25 8.74 8.46 2.20
C ILE A 25 9.16 9.49 1.16
N PRO A 26 10.18 9.24 0.32
CA PRO A 26 10.55 10.15 -0.77
C PRO A 26 9.36 10.45 -1.67
N ALA A 27 9.21 11.70 -2.12
CA ALA A 27 8.04 12.13 -2.90
C ALA A 27 7.80 11.27 -4.16
N HIS A 28 8.86 10.81 -4.83
CA HIS A 28 8.77 9.94 -6.01
C HIS A 28 8.40 8.49 -5.70
N LEU A 29 8.34 8.11 -4.41
CA LEU A 29 7.88 6.81 -3.92
C LEU A 29 6.57 6.91 -3.13
N GLN A 30 5.96 8.10 -3.10
CA GLN A 30 4.59 8.30 -2.65
C GLN A 30 3.64 8.06 -3.82
N SER A 31 2.46 7.55 -3.50
CA SER A 31 1.36 7.41 -4.43
C SER A 31 0.73 8.77 -4.67
N ALA A 32 0.25 9.01 -5.88
CA ALA A 32 -0.63 10.15 -6.13
C ALA A 32 -1.87 10.02 -5.24
N ALA A 33 -2.45 11.13 -4.76
CA ALA A 33 -3.62 11.13 -3.88
C ALA A 33 -4.85 10.35 -4.44
N ALA A 34 -4.86 10.08 -5.75
CA ALA A 34 -5.88 9.29 -6.44
C ALA A 34 -5.52 7.79 -6.59
N SER A 35 -4.49 7.28 -5.92
CA SER A 35 -4.00 5.90 -6.06
C SER A 35 -5.03 4.82 -5.74
N GLY A 36 -6.14 5.22 -5.11
CA GLY A 36 -7.34 4.41 -4.97
C GLY A 36 -7.15 3.17 -4.11
N THR A 37 -6.01 3.02 -3.43
CA THR A 37 -5.67 1.85 -2.64
C THR A 37 -5.15 2.28 -1.28
N TYR A 38 -5.75 1.74 -0.23
CA TYR A 38 -5.49 2.13 1.14
C TYR A 38 -5.30 0.90 2.02
N ILE A 39 -4.50 1.06 3.07
CA ILE A 39 -4.48 0.15 4.22
C ILE A 39 -5.43 0.73 5.26
N VAL A 40 -6.43 -0.04 5.67
CA VAL A 40 -7.38 0.36 6.70
C VAL A 40 -7.28 -0.60 7.87
N GLN A 41 -6.90 -0.08 9.04
CA GLN A 41 -6.74 -0.86 10.26
C GLN A 41 -7.90 -0.61 11.23
N SER A 42 -8.49 -1.68 11.74
CA SER A 42 -9.49 -1.66 12.82
C SER A 42 -8.81 -1.57 14.19
N ARG A 43 -9.49 -0.93 15.16
CA ARG A 43 -9.04 -0.88 16.57
C ARG A 43 -9.22 -2.21 17.30
N THR A 44 -10.13 -3.04 16.81
CA THR A 44 -10.52 -4.36 17.36
C THR A 44 -10.33 -5.44 16.30
N PRO A 45 -10.39 -6.74 16.67
CA PRO A 45 -10.43 -7.82 15.69
C PRO A 45 -11.43 -7.57 14.57
N LEU A 46 -11.06 -7.93 13.34
CA LEU A 46 -11.89 -7.67 12.16
C LEU A 46 -13.14 -8.55 12.18
N ASP A 47 -14.30 -7.90 12.12
CA ASP A 47 -15.61 -8.55 12.17
C ASP A 47 -16.48 -8.16 10.96
N ALA A 48 -17.70 -8.69 10.93
CA ALA A 48 -18.66 -8.40 9.87
C ALA A 48 -19.12 -6.93 9.89
N ALA A 49 -19.20 -6.31 11.06
CA ALA A 49 -19.58 -4.92 11.19
C ALA A 49 -18.54 -4.01 10.52
N PHE A 50 -17.25 -4.21 10.78
CA PHE A 50 -16.18 -3.44 10.15
C PHE A 50 -16.16 -3.62 8.62
N ARG A 51 -16.38 -4.86 8.13
CA ARG A 51 -16.51 -5.10 6.68
C ARG A 51 -17.71 -4.37 6.07
N ALA A 52 -18.85 -4.32 6.76
CA ALA A 52 -20.00 -3.53 6.31
C ALA A 52 -19.70 -2.01 6.31
N GLN A 53 -18.92 -1.52 7.28
CA GLN A 53 -18.46 -0.14 7.30
C GLN A 53 -17.59 0.20 6.09
N LEU A 54 -16.63 -0.68 5.76
CA LEU A 54 -15.80 -0.57 4.55
C LEU A 54 -16.66 -0.55 3.29
N ALA A 55 -17.59 -1.50 3.14
CA ALA A 55 -18.49 -1.55 2.00
C ALA A 55 -19.34 -0.27 1.86
N SER A 56 -19.85 0.28 2.97
CA SER A 56 -20.61 1.54 2.96
C SER A 56 -19.78 2.77 2.62
N ALA A 57 -18.45 2.68 2.71
CA ALA A 57 -17.50 3.70 2.24
C ALA A 57 -17.06 3.46 0.79
N GLY A 58 -17.68 2.50 0.09
CA GLY A 58 -17.34 2.13 -1.28
C GLY A 58 -16.03 1.36 -1.40
N ALA A 59 -15.59 0.68 -0.34
CA ALA A 59 -14.36 -0.08 -0.34
C ALA A 59 -14.54 -1.51 -0.84
N GLU A 60 -13.67 -1.92 -1.77
CA GLU A 60 -13.46 -3.30 -2.18
C GLU A 60 -12.27 -3.86 -1.39
N ILE A 61 -12.45 -4.99 -0.70
CA ILE A 61 -11.36 -5.64 0.04
C ILE A 61 -10.50 -6.44 -0.92
N VAL A 62 -9.23 -6.05 -1.04
CA VAL A 62 -8.24 -6.73 -1.90
C VAL A 62 -7.59 -7.89 -1.14
N SER A 63 -7.13 -7.63 0.08
CA SER A 63 -6.47 -8.66 0.90
C SER A 63 -6.46 -8.31 2.38
N TYR A 64 -6.19 -9.31 3.21
CA TYR A 64 -5.91 -9.12 4.63
C TYR A 64 -4.44 -8.71 4.84
N ILE A 65 -4.23 -7.79 5.79
CA ILE A 65 -2.91 -7.42 6.31
C ILE A 65 -2.92 -7.75 7.82
N PRO A 66 -1.85 -8.38 8.36
CA PRO A 66 -1.74 -8.66 9.79
C PRO A 66 -2.05 -7.47 10.69
N ASN A 67 -2.43 -7.76 11.94
CA ASN A 67 -2.78 -6.77 12.96
C ASN A 67 -4.03 -5.97 12.59
N ASN A 68 -5.13 -6.68 12.31
CA ASN A 68 -6.47 -6.13 12.10
C ASN A 68 -6.57 -5.12 10.95
N ALA A 69 -5.90 -5.38 9.83
CA ALA A 69 -5.95 -4.49 8.68
C ALA A 69 -6.44 -5.19 7.41
N TYR A 70 -7.03 -4.39 6.53
CA TYR A 70 -7.32 -4.77 5.16
C TYR A 70 -6.57 -3.85 4.20
N LEU A 71 -6.04 -4.43 3.13
CA LEU A 71 -5.76 -3.70 1.91
C LEU A 71 -7.06 -3.57 1.14
N VAL A 72 -7.42 -2.35 0.76
CA VAL A 72 -8.70 -2.07 0.11
C VAL A 72 -8.53 -1.10 -1.04
N ARG A 73 -9.37 -1.23 -2.07
CA ARG A 73 -9.55 -0.23 -3.10
C ARG A 73 -10.74 0.64 -2.76
N MET A 74 -10.56 1.96 -2.72
CA MET A 74 -11.65 2.93 -2.50
C MET A 74 -11.24 4.34 -2.96
N THR A 75 -12.20 5.25 -3.04
CA THR A 75 -11.92 6.67 -3.34
C THR A 75 -11.31 7.39 -2.13
N ALA A 76 -10.66 8.53 -2.37
CA ALA A 76 -10.15 9.39 -1.29
C ALA A 76 -11.27 9.87 -0.34
N ALA A 77 -12.48 10.09 -0.87
CA ALA A 77 -13.65 10.44 -0.05
C ALA A 77 -14.06 9.28 0.88
N GLY A 78 -14.09 8.05 0.38
CA GLY A 78 -14.31 6.85 1.19
C GLY A 78 -13.23 6.68 2.27
N ALA A 79 -11.97 6.93 1.92
CA ALA A 79 -10.86 6.88 2.87
C ALA A 79 -11.02 7.91 3.99
N ALA A 80 -11.38 9.15 3.65
CA ALA A 80 -11.67 10.21 4.62
C ALA A 80 -12.85 9.83 5.54
N GLN A 81 -13.91 9.24 4.99
CA GLN A 81 -15.04 8.73 5.77
C GLN A 81 -14.59 7.65 6.76
N MET A 82 -13.74 6.70 6.35
CA MET A 82 -13.23 5.65 7.22
C MET A 82 -12.33 6.21 8.34
N SER A 83 -11.51 7.21 8.04
CA SER A 83 -10.65 7.88 9.03
C SER A 83 -11.44 8.53 10.18
N GLY A 84 -12.66 9.00 9.90
CA GLY A 84 -13.54 9.60 10.90
C GLY A 84 -14.31 8.61 11.79
N ARG A 85 -14.27 7.29 11.51
CA ARG A 85 -15.03 6.30 12.28
C ARG A 85 -14.31 5.90 13.56
N SER A 86 -15.04 5.81 14.66
CA SER A 86 -14.51 5.42 15.98
C SER A 86 -13.85 4.04 16.01
N GLY A 87 -14.30 3.10 15.18
CA GLY A 87 -13.72 1.76 15.05
C GLY A 87 -12.42 1.70 14.23
N THR A 88 -12.08 2.74 13.50
CA THR A 88 -10.88 2.80 12.66
C THR A 88 -9.68 3.28 13.49
N SER A 89 -8.57 2.55 13.38
CA SER A 89 -7.29 2.91 14.00
C SER A 89 -6.44 3.76 13.05
N ALA A 90 -6.36 3.38 11.77
CA ALA A 90 -5.59 4.09 10.76
C ALA A 90 -6.17 3.87 9.36
N VAL A 91 -5.99 4.87 8.50
CA VAL A 91 -6.19 4.79 7.05
C VAL A 91 -4.95 5.40 6.40
N LEU A 92 -4.20 4.58 5.66
CA LEU A 92 -2.93 4.98 5.05
C LEU A 92 -2.98 4.69 3.55
N PRO A 93 -2.47 5.59 2.68
CA PRO A 93 -2.29 5.25 1.27
C PRO A 93 -1.35 4.06 1.14
N TYR A 94 -1.62 3.16 0.19
CA TYR A 94 -0.74 2.03 -0.10
C TYR A 94 0.37 2.43 -1.08
N GLU A 95 1.40 3.06 -0.52
CA GLU A 95 2.49 3.70 -1.27
C GLU A 95 3.34 2.72 -2.09
N PRO A 96 3.88 3.13 -3.27
CA PRO A 96 4.90 2.39 -4.01
C PRO A 96 6.05 1.93 -3.13
N TYR A 97 6.46 2.77 -2.18
CA TYR A 97 7.50 2.46 -1.21
C TYR A 97 7.31 1.11 -0.50
N TYR A 98 6.08 0.67 -0.25
CA TYR A 98 5.79 -0.60 0.43
C TYR A 98 5.81 -1.83 -0.49
N LYS A 99 5.93 -1.64 -1.81
CA LYS A 99 5.83 -2.70 -2.83
C LYS A 99 7.19 -3.12 -3.37
N ILE A 100 8.21 -2.28 -3.18
CA ILE A 100 9.58 -2.52 -3.68
C ILE A 100 10.24 -3.59 -2.82
N ASN A 101 10.96 -4.54 -3.44
CA ASN A 101 11.77 -5.49 -2.68
C ASN A 101 12.86 -4.75 -1.90
N ALA A 102 13.09 -5.12 -0.62
CA ALA A 102 14.06 -4.45 0.24
C ALA A 102 15.48 -4.35 -0.37
N ALA A 103 15.90 -5.34 -1.17
CA ALA A 103 17.19 -5.33 -1.86
C ALA A 103 17.31 -4.21 -2.91
N LEU A 104 16.18 -3.74 -3.46
CA LEU A 104 16.11 -2.68 -4.46
C LEU A 104 15.81 -1.30 -3.85
N LEU A 105 15.40 -1.25 -2.58
CA LEU A 105 14.93 -0.02 -1.94
C LEU A 105 15.99 1.07 -1.95
N GLY A 106 17.26 0.74 -1.63
CA GLY A 106 18.35 1.71 -1.62
C GLY A 106 18.57 2.38 -2.98
N ALA A 107 18.51 1.59 -4.06
CA ALA A 107 18.61 2.12 -5.42
C ALA A 107 17.40 2.98 -5.79
N ALA A 108 16.19 2.55 -5.44
CA ALA A 108 14.96 3.29 -5.70
C ALA A 108 14.89 4.63 -4.94
N VAL A 109 15.29 4.65 -3.67
CA VAL A 109 15.35 5.88 -2.85
C VAL A 109 16.38 6.86 -3.42
N ALA A 110 17.56 6.36 -3.80
CA ALA A 110 18.62 7.18 -4.38
C ALA A 110 18.43 7.48 -5.90
N GLN A 111 17.34 7.00 -6.51
CA GLN A 111 17.07 7.07 -7.96
C GLN A 111 18.26 6.63 -8.81
N LYS A 112 19.00 5.61 -8.35
CA LYS A 112 20.13 5.05 -9.09
C LYS A 112 19.62 4.14 -10.19
N ALA A 113 20.24 4.26 -11.37
CA ALA A 113 20.03 3.28 -12.43
C ALA A 113 20.39 1.88 -11.93
N LEU A 114 19.63 0.89 -12.38
CA LEU A 114 19.99 -0.50 -12.17
C LEU A 114 21.21 -0.84 -13.04
N PRO A 115 22.04 -1.81 -12.61
CA PRO A 115 23.11 -2.31 -13.47
C PRO A 115 22.58 -2.82 -14.81
N ASP A 116 23.39 -2.69 -15.85
CA ASP A 116 23.07 -3.25 -17.16
C ASP A 116 22.78 -4.76 -17.06
N GLY A 117 21.69 -5.20 -17.70
CA GLY A 117 21.26 -6.59 -17.65
C GLY A 117 20.51 -7.00 -16.37
N ALA A 118 20.17 -6.06 -15.48
CA ALA A 118 19.33 -6.35 -14.33
C ALA A 118 17.93 -6.85 -14.78
N ALA A 119 17.49 -7.97 -14.22
CA ALA A 119 16.14 -8.50 -14.42
C ALA A 119 15.27 -8.20 -13.20
N LEU A 120 14.03 -7.75 -13.44
CA LEU A 120 13.03 -7.49 -12.40
C LEU A 120 11.80 -8.37 -12.61
N THR A 121 11.27 -8.93 -11.53
CA THR A 121 9.95 -9.57 -11.54
C THR A 121 8.89 -8.56 -11.12
N LEU A 122 7.86 -8.40 -11.95
CA LEU A 122 6.76 -7.46 -11.72
C LEU A 122 5.45 -8.22 -11.52
N GLY A 123 4.71 -7.87 -10.47
CA GLY A 123 3.32 -8.34 -10.29
C GLY A 123 2.36 -7.37 -10.97
N LEU A 124 1.59 -7.87 -11.94
CA LEU A 124 0.62 -7.07 -12.72
C LEU A 124 -0.80 -7.58 -12.49
N PHE A 125 -1.78 -6.68 -12.53
CA PHE A 125 -3.18 -7.08 -12.68
C PHE A 125 -3.41 -7.53 -14.12
N ALA A 126 -4.09 -8.66 -14.32
CA ALA A 126 -4.28 -9.26 -15.64
C ALA A 126 -4.92 -8.28 -16.65
N ASP A 127 -5.92 -7.55 -16.18
CA ASP A 127 -6.75 -6.63 -16.97
C ASP A 127 -5.94 -5.45 -17.55
N ASP A 128 -4.82 -5.10 -16.91
CA ASP A 128 -3.92 -4.00 -17.31
C ASP A 128 -2.55 -4.48 -17.80
N ALA A 129 -2.31 -5.80 -17.85
CA ALA A 129 -0.98 -6.37 -18.08
C ALA A 129 -0.40 -5.93 -19.44
N ALA A 130 -1.16 -6.06 -20.53
CA ALA A 130 -0.69 -5.71 -21.88
C ALA A 130 -0.33 -4.22 -22.01
N ARG A 131 -1.14 -3.34 -21.41
CA ARG A 131 -0.87 -1.90 -21.39
C ARG A 131 0.38 -1.59 -20.58
N THR A 132 0.55 -2.26 -19.45
CA THR A 132 1.71 -2.06 -18.56
C THR A 132 2.99 -2.55 -19.22
N VAL A 133 2.96 -3.71 -19.90
CA VAL A 133 4.08 -4.23 -20.70
C VAL A 133 4.49 -3.21 -21.77
N ALA A 134 3.54 -2.68 -22.55
CA ALA A 134 3.85 -1.69 -23.56
C ALA A 134 4.44 -0.38 -22.97
N GLN A 135 4.10 -0.03 -21.73
CA GLN A 135 4.71 1.10 -21.03
C GLN A 135 6.14 0.78 -20.56
N ILE A 136 6.39 -0.44 -20.09
CA ILE A 136 7.72 -0.91 -19.68
C ILE A 136 8.68 -0.93 -20.89
N GLU A 137 8.21 -1.41 -22.04
CA GLU A 137 9.00 -1.43 -23.28
C GLU A 137 9.37 -0.01 -23.75
N LYS A 138 8.45 0.96 -23.60
CA LYS A 138 8.73 2.38 -23.89
C LYS A 138 9.77 3.00 -22.96
N LEU A 139 9.99 2.42 -21.78
CA LEU A 139 11.06 2.81 -20.86
C LEU A 139 12.41 2.15 -21.21
N GLY A 140 12.46 1.34 -22.29
CA GLY A 140 13.67 0.68 -22.77
C GLY A 140 13.95 -0.68 -22.13
N ALA A 141 13.01 -1.24 -21.37
CA ALA A 141 13.14 -2.57 -20.81
C ALA A 141 12.61 -3.65 -21.77
N THR A 142 13.27 -4.81 -21.78
CA THR A 142 12.82 -5.99 -22.54
C THR A 142 12.04 -6.91 -21.62
N VAL A 143 10.83 -7.31 -22.03
CA VAL A 143 10.08 -8.38 -21.35
C VAL A 143 10.54 -9.72 -21.90
N LEU A 144 11.03 -10.60 -21.01
CA LEU A 144 11.60 -11.90 -21.33
C LEU A 144 10.55 -13.02 -21.29
#